data_AF-A0A8H5HSD3-F1
#
_entry.id   AF-A0A8H5HSD3-F1
#
_cell.length_a   1.000
_cell.length_b   1.000
_cell.length_c   1.000
_cell.angle_alpha   90.00
_cell.angle_beta   90.00
_cell.angle_gamma   90.00
#
_symmetry.space_group_name_H-M   'P 1'
#
loop_
_entity.id
_entity.type
_entity.pdbx_description
1 polymer ?
#
loop_
_entity_poly.entity_id
_entity_poly.type
_entity_poly.pdbx_seq_one_letter_code
_entity_poly.pdbx_strand_id
1 'polypeptide(L)'
;MNDGKAKYALPPEGQTELIPPILGGTKGKDVTRDTQDSSSSKPSTKPETRYWDTGYYLFSSSSVFGTVEHFFSMTQDLSKLASTQKRQDRIKREWLEYQDWLERNGGAEGVEKMEDELFNDGQSSQSDEAKKYWGHRPPRRPGSDFASSQLRSLLAPSKRALELFSTDISAGTYIQFMDKMWEKAGTREPYDLARRSWEKWMKAWKNSKDGDDKEKDL
;
A
#
# COMPACT_ATOMS: atom_id res chain seq x y z
N MET A 1 0.86 8.26 38.33
CA MET A 1 1.45 9.27 37.42
C MET A 1 1.25 8.73 36.02
N ASN A 2 0.35 9.33 35.25
CA ASN A 2 0.13 8.93 33.85
C ASN A 2 1.20 9.66 33.04
N ASP A 3 2.20 8.91 32.58
CA ASP A 3 3.24 9.41 31.67
C ASP A 3 2.56 10.16 30.52
N GLY A 4 2.95 11.41 30.29
CA GLY A 4 2.35 12.31 29.28
C GLY A 4 2.59 11.89 27.82
N LYS A 5 2.60 10.60 27.52
CA LYS A 5 2.70 10.03 26.19
C LYS A 5 1.35 10.17 25.50
N ALA A 6 1.36 10.82 24.34
CA ALA A 6 0.19 10.93 23.49
C ALA A 6 -0.31 9.51 23.13
N LYS A 7 -1.56 9.22 23.47
CA LYS A 7 -2.19 7.93 23.12
C LYS A 7 -2.84 8.07 21.74
N TYR A 8 -2.33 7.32 20.77
CA TYR A 8 -2.88 7.28 19.42
C TYR A 8 -3.83 6.10 19.29
N ALA A 9 -5.03 6.35 18.79
CA ALA A 9 -6.00 5.28 18.54
C ALA A 9 -5.49 4.35 17.44
N LEU A 10 -5.74 3.04 17.57
CA LEU A 10 -5.45 2.10 16.49
C LEU A 10 -6.34 2.41 15.28
N PRO A 11 -5.81 2.30 14.05
CA PRO A 11 -6.64 2.30 12.87
C PRO A 11 -7.65 1.16 12.92
N PRO A 12 -8.83 1.30 12.29
CA PRO A 12 -9.91 0.31 12.36
C PRO A 12 -9.48 -1.08 11.90
N GLU A 13 -8.52 -1.16 10.97
CA GLU A 13 -7.96 -2.43 10.47
C GLU A 13 -7.22 -3.26 11.54
N GLY A 14 -6.71 -2.61 12.60
CA GLY A 14 -6.05 -3.27 13.72
C GLY A 14 -6.99 -3.75 14.82
N GLN A 15 -8.31 -3.59 14.64
CA GLN A 15 -9.28 -4.09 15.60
C GLN A 15 -9.40 -5.62 15.45
N THR A 16 -9.26 -6.32 16.57
CA THR A 16 -9.27 -7.80 16.62
C THR A 16 -10.56 -8.44 16.10
N GLU A 17 -11.60 -7.63 15.90
CA GLU A 17 -12.89 -8.04 15.33
C GLU A 17 -12.79 -8.37 13.84
N LEU A 18 -11.84 -7.76 13.11
CA LEU A 18 -11.64 -7.98 11.67
C LEU A 18 -10.56 -9.03 11.37
N ILE A 19 -9.83 -9.48 12.39
CA ILE A 19 -8.76 -10.46 12.22
C ILE A 19 -9.38 -11.86 12.18
N PRO A 20 -9.01 -12.73 11.22
CA PRO A 20 -9.45 -14.11 11.21
C PRO A 20 -9.05 -14.84 12.50
N PRO A 21 -9.87 -15.79 13.01
CA PRO A 21 -9.55 -16.54 14.24
C PRO A 21 -8.21 -17.27 14.20
N ILE A 22 -7.79 -17.73 13.02
CA ILE A 22 -6.48 -18.39 12.81
C ILE A 22 -5.30 -17.48 13.15
N LEU A 23 -5.47 -16.16 13.04
CA LEU A 23 -4.45 -15.15 13.34
C LEU A 23 -4.64 -14.51 14.73
N GLY A 24 -5.42 -15.15 15.62
CA GLY A 24 -5.67 -14.64 16.97
C GLY A 24 -6.80 -13.61 17.06
N GLY A 25 -7.60 -13.46 16.00
CA GLY A 25 -8.81 -12.65 16.05
C GLY A 25 -9.83 -13.22 17.02
N THR A 26 -10.20 -12.45 18.02
CA THR A 26 -11.31 -12.82 18.91
C THR A 26 -12.60 -12.55 18.15
N LYS A 27 -13.24 -13.61 17.60
CA LYS A 27 -14.67 -13.52 17.27
C LYS A 27 -15.35 -12.96 18.50
N GLY A 28 -15.99 -11.79 18.33
CA GLY A 28 -16.60 -11.01 19.40
C GLY A 28 -17.14 -11.95 20.44
N LYS A 29 -16.53 -11.88 21.63
CA LYS A 29 -16.72 -12.83 22.71
C LYS A 29 -18.23 -12.99 22.91
N ASP A 30 -18.80 -14.04 22.34
CA ASP A 30 -20.07 -14.58 22.77
C ASP A 30 -19.83 -14.88 24.24
N VAL A 31 -20.34 -13.97 25.06
CA VAL A 31 -20.50 -14.16 26.48
C VAL A 31 -21.14 -15.52 26.61
N THR A 32 -20.35 -16.50 27.03
CA THR A 32 -20.80 -17.81 27.44
C THR A 32 -21.86 -17.60 28.50
N ARG A 33 -23.09 -17.65 28.00
CA ARG A 33 -24.32 -18.15 28.60
C ARG A 33 -24.02 -19.05 29.79
N ASP A 34 -24.04 -18.46 30.97
CA ASP A 34 -24.42 -19.08 32.24
C ASP A 34 -24.75 -17.96 33.22
N THR A 35 -25.90 -17.30 33.00
CA THR A 35 -26.84 -16.86 34.05
C THR A 35 -28.06 -16.26 33.36
N GLN A 36 -29.20 -16.89 33.64
CA GLN A 36 -30.55 -16.59 33.18
C GLN A 36 -31.02 -15.16 33.45
N ASP A 37 -31.91 -14.72 32.55
CA ASP A 37 -33.05 -13.82 32.77
C ASP A 37 -32.77 -12.39 33.24
N SER A 38 -32.62 -11.49 32.27
CA SER A 38 -33.25 -10.17 32.31
C SER A 38 -33.23 -9.51 30.94
N SER A 39 -34.41 -9.41 30.33
CA SER A 39 -34.71 -8.59 29.15
C SER A 39 -34.46 -7.12 29.47
N SER A 40 -33.26 -6.64 29.17
CA SER A 40 -32.88 -5.23 29.24
C SER A 40 -32.03 -4.94 28.01
N SER A 41 -32.65 -4.29 27.03
CA SER A 41 -31.99 -3.74 25.85
C SER A 41 -30.98 -2.67 26.30
N LYS A 42 -29.76 -3.10 26.63
CA LYS A 42 -28.68 -2.17 26.95
C LYS A 42 -28.25 -1.43 25.69
N PRO A 43 -28.03 -0.11 25.78
CA PRO A 43 -27.59 0.69 24.64
C PRO A 43 -26.21 0.20 24.17
N SER A 44 -26.09 0.05 22.85
CA SER A 44 -24.83 -0.18 22.13
C SER A 44 -23.71 0.66 22.74
N THR A 45 -22.84 -0.01 23.49
CA THR A 45 -21.71 0.65 24.14
C THR A 45 -20.70 0.92 23.05
N LYS A 46 -20.36 2.19 22.82
CA LYS A 46 -19.38 2.59 21.80
C LYS A 46 -18.12 1.71 21.96
N PRO A 47 -17.57 1.15 20.87
CA PRO A 47 -16.41 0.27 20.96
C PRO A 47 -15.28 1.00 21.70
N GLU A 48 -14.67 0.31 22.65
CA GLU A 48 -13.57 0.85 23.45
C GLU A 48 -12.40 1.19 22.51
N THR A 49 -12.05 2.48 22.42
CA THR A 49 -10.96 2.94 21.57
C THR A 49 -9.63 2.38 22.08
N ARG A 50 -9.09 1.36 21.39
CA ARG A 50 -7.77 0.80 21.70
C ARG A 50 -6.65 1.74 21.26
N TYR A 51 -5.57 1.76 22.04
CA TYR A 51 -4.39 2.59 21.81
C TYR A 51 -3.16 1.73 21.52
N TRP A 52 -2.18 2.31 20.82
CA TRP A 52 -0.92 1.61 20.49
C TRP A 52 -0.11 1.36 21.76
N ASP A 53 0.08 0.09 22.10
CA ASP A 53 0.99 -0.34 23.14
C ASP A 53 2.42 -0.49 22.58
N THR A 54 3.44 -0.39 23.43
CA THR A 54 4.82 -0.62 23.00
C THR A 54 5.05 -2.10 22.72
N GLY A 55 5.32 -2.47 21.47
CA GLY A 55 5.53 -3.87 21.06
C GLY A 55 5.86 -4.01 19.58
N TYR A 56 5.99 -5.26 19.13
CA TYR A 56 6.16 -5.60 17.71
C TYR A 56 4.81 -5.84 17.06
N TYR A 57 4.57 -5.19 15.93
CA TYR A 57 3.34 -5.32 15.15
C TYR A 57 3.65 -5.93 13.79
N LEU A 58 2.86 -6.93 13.40
CA LEU A 58 2.95 -7.57 12.09
C LEU A 58 1.79 -7.06 11.23
N PHE A 59 2.11 -6.52 10.06
CA PHE A 59 1.14 -6.17 9.03
C PHE A 59 1.26 -7.14 7.86
N SER A 60 0.12 -7.64 7.39
CA SER A 60 0.03 -8.48 6.20
C SER A 60 -1.08 -7.97 5.29
N SER A 61 -0.80 -7.87 3.99
CA SER A 61 -1.80 -7.58 2.95
C SER A 61 -1.74 -8.68 1.90
N SER A 62 -2.90 -9.02 1.33
CA SER A 62 -2.99 -9.93 0.17
C SER A 62 -2.64 -9.25 -1.16
N SER A 63 -2.49 -7.91 -1.17
CA SER A 63 -2.21 -7.12 -2.36
C SER A 63 -0.82 -6.49 -2.28
N VAL A 64 -0.04 -6.63 -3.35
CA VAL A 64 1.27 -5.95 -3.48
C VAL A 64 1.13 -4.44 -3.33
N PHE A 65 0.06 -3.87 -3.89
CA PHE A 65 -0.22 -2.45 -3.75
C PHE A 65 -0.51 -2.07 -2.29
N GLY A 66 -1.24 -2.91 -1.56
CA GLY A 66 -1.51 -2.69 -0.14
C GLY A 66 -0.24 -2.72 0.72
N THR A 67 0.70 -3.61 0.41
CA THR A 67 2.01 -3.64 1.07
C THR A 67 2.82 -2.37 0.80
N VAL A 68 2.88 -1.92 -0.46
CA VAL A 68 3.61 -0.71 -0.85
C VAL A 68 2.98 0.54 -0.22
N GLU A 69 1.66 0.67 -0.27
CA GLU A 69 0.94 1.78 0.34
C GLU A 69 1.16 1.82 1.86
N HIS A 70 1.07 0.68 2.54
CA HIS A 70 1.34 0.58 3.97
C HIS A 70 2.80 0.92 4.31
N PHE A 71 3.75 0.52 3.47
CA PHE A 71 5.15 0.91 3.63
C PHE A 71 5.31 2.43 3.54
N PHE A 72 4.67 3.07 2.56
CA PHE A 72 4.67 4.54 2.47
C PHE A 72 3.98 5.19 3.67
N SER A 73 2.86 4.65 4.16
CA SER A 73 2.18 5.21 5.34
C SER A 73 3.05 5.14 6.59
N MET A 74 3.83 4.07 6.77
CA MET A 74 4.77 3.94 7.89
C MET A 74 5.90 4.98 7.88
N THR A 75 6.24 5.56 6.71
CA THR A 75 7.24 6.63 6.62
C THR A 75 6.67 8.02 6.97
N GLN A 76 5.36 8.16 7.13
CA GLN A 76 4.71 9.44 7.39
C GLN A 76 4.49 9.68 8.87
N ASP A 77 4.58 10.95 9.27
CA ASP A 77 4.21 11.38 10.62
C ASP A 77 2.73 11.13 10.90
N LEU A 78 2.39 10.83 12.17
CA LEU A 78 1.01 10.57 12.60
C LEU A 78 0.04 11.72 12.28
N SER A 79 0.52 12.96 12.29
CA SER A 79 -0.28 14.13 11.91
C SER A 79 -0.67 14.13 10.43
N LYS A 80 0.23 13.69 9.54
CA LYS A 80 -0.01 13.54 8.10
C LYS A 80 -0.92 12.35 7.81
N LEU A 81 -0.79 11.27 8.57
CA LEU A 81 -1.70 10.13 8.47
C LEU A 81 -3.13 10.55 8.85
N ALA A 82 -3.31 11.27 9.95
CA ALA A 82 -4.63 11.75 10.36
C ALA A 82 -5.27 12.71 9.35
N SER A 83 -4.49 13.59 8.71
CA SER A 83 -5.02 14.48 7.67
C SER A 83 -5.37 13.72 6.38
N THR A 84 -4.56 12.75 6.00
CA THR A 84 -4.82 11.86 4.85
C THR A 84 -6.07 11.02 5.09
N GLN A 85 -6.23 10.46 6.29
CA GLN A 85 -7.43 9.71 6.67
C GLN A 85 -8.68 10.59 6.65
N LYS A 86 -8.63 11.78 7.24
CA LYS A 86 -9.75 12.75 7.17
C LYS A 86 -10.12 13.09 5.72
N ARG A 87 -9.13 13.19 4.83
CA ARG A 87 -9.36 13.42 3.40
C ARG A 87 -10.04 12.22 2.75
N GLN A 88 -9.59 11.01 3.04
CA GLN A 88 -10.23 9.78 2.54
C GLN A 88 -11.66 9.65 3.04
N ASP A 89 -11.92 9.95 4.31
CA ASP A 89 -13.25 9.90 4.91
C ASP A 89 -14.19 10.92 4.27
N ARG A 90 -13.68 12.12 3.95
CA ARG A 90 -14.45 13.14 3.22
C ARG A 90 -14.81 12.65 1.82
N ILE A 91 -13.84 12.12 1.08
CA ILE A 91 -14.07 11.58 -0.27
C ILE A 91 -15.07 10.41 -0.22
N LYS A 92 -14.96 9.52 0.76
CA LYS A 92 -15.91 8.41 0.95
C LYS A 92 -17.32 8.92 1.23
N ARG A 93 -17.47 9.98 2.04
CA ARG A 93 -18.78 10.59 2.33
C ARG A 93 -19.38 11.21 1.07
N GLU A 94 -18.60 12.01 0.34
CA GLU A 94 -19.02 12.61 -0.93
C GLU A 94 -19.44 11.52 -1.94
N TRP A 95 -18.70 10.40 -1.99
CA TRP A 95 -19.03 9.25 -2.84
C TRP A 95 -20.34 8.56 -2.43
N LEU A 96 -20.57 8.38 -1.13
CA LEU A 96 -21.82 7.79 -0.62
C LEU A 96 -23.02 8.72 -0.88
N GLU A 97 -22.86 10.03 -0.68
CA GLU A 97 -23.89 11.02 -1.01
C GLU A 97 -24.21 11.01 -2.51
N TYR A 98 -23.20 10.86 -3.36
CA TYR A 98 -23.38 10.69 -4.80
C TYR A 98 -24.12 9.40 -5.15
N GLN A 99 -23.80 8.30 -4.48
CA GLN A 99 -24.48 7.02 -4.70
C GLN A 99 -25.96 7.09 -4.28
N ASP A 100 -26.26 7.65 -3.11
CA ASP A 100 -27.63 7.93 -2.65
C ASP A 100 -28.40 8.81 -3.64
N TRP A 101 -27.73 9.82 -4.19
CA TRP A 101 -28.30 10.72 -5.20
C TRP A 101 -28.67 9.96 -6.48
N LEU A 102 -27.79 9.06 -6.95
CA LEU A 102 -28.07 8.21 -8.12
C LEU A 102 -29.28 7.30 -7.91
N GLU A 103 -29.41 6.74 -6.72
CA GLU A 103 -30.55 5.88 -6.36
C GLU A 103 -31.87 6.66 -6.33
N ARG A 104 -31.85 7.94 -5.88
CA ARG A 104 -33.03 8.80 -5.84
C ARG A 104 -33.45 9.32 -7.22
N ASN A 105 -32.50 9.59 -8.11
CA ASN A 105 -32.76 10.24 -9.40
C ASN A 105 -32.91 9.25 -10.58
N GLY A 106 -33.02 7.95 -10.32
CA GLY A 106 -33.43 6.98 -11.35
C GLY A 106 -32.29 6.38 -12.19
N GLY A 107 -31.04 6.40 -11.70
CA GLY A 107 -29.92 5.78 -12.40
C GLY A 107 -29.38 6.57 -13.60
N ALA A 108 -28.76 5.87 -14.57
CA ALA A 108 -27.80 6.39 -15.55
C ALA A 108 -28.13 7.71 -16.28
N GLU A 109 -29.40 8.08 -16.45
CA GLU A 109 -29.80 9.38 -17.02
C GLU A 109 -29.43 10.60 -16.14
N GLY A 110 -29.28 10.42 -14.82
CA GLY A 110 -28.80 11.48 -13.93
C GLY A 110 -27.30 11.75 -14.06
N VAL A 111 -26.50 10.73 -14.41
CA VAL A 111 -25.03 10.84 -14.46
C VAL A 111 -24.60 11.87 -15.51
N GLU A 112 -25.21 11.86 -16.70
CA GLU A 112 -24.87 12.79 -17.77
C GLU A 112 -25.19 14.25 -17.42
N LYS A 113 -26.33 14.51 -16.76
CA LYS A 113 -26.70 15.87 -16.32
C LYS A 113 -25.77 16.43 -15.25
N MET A 114 -25.31 15.59 -14.32
CA MET A 114 -24.43 16.03 -13.24
C MET A 114 -22.98 16.15 -13.70
N GLU A 115 -22.52 15.32 -14.65
CA GLU A 115 -21.22 15.54 -15.30
C GLU A 115 -21.24 16.86 -16.08
N ASP A 116 -22.30 17.16 -16.82
CA ASP A 116 -22.44 18.46 -17.48
C ASP A 116 -22.52 19.63 -16.48
N GLU A 117 -23.22 19.52 -15.35
CA GLU A 117 -23.18 20.59 -14.33
C GLU A 117 -21.81 20.72 -13.63
N LEU A 118 -21.11 19.63 -13.30
CA LEU A 118 -19.79 19.70 -12.66
C LEU A 118 -18.66 20.12 -13.61
N PHE A 119 -18.81 19.91 -14.91
CA PHE A 119 -17.79 20.23 -15.91
C PHE A 119 -18.09 21.49 -16.73
N ASN A 120 -19.34 21.97 -16.76
CA ASN A 120 -19.78 23.10 -17.59
C ASN A 120 -20.14 24.35 -16.77
N ASP A 121 -20.13 24.31 -15.43
CA ASP A 121 -20.28 25.50 -14.58
C ASP A 121 -18.99 26.33 -14.55
N GLY A 122 -18.75 27.02 -15.66
CA GLY A 122 -17.80 28.10 -15.75
C GLY A 122 -18.15 29.20 -14.75
N GLN A 123 -17.14 29.65 -13.99
CA GLN A 123 -17.19 30.86 -13.15
C GLN A 123 -18.01 30.81 -11.86
N SER A 124 -18.04 29.67 -11.18
CA SER A 124 -18.27 29.71 -9.73
C SER A 124 -17.12 30.46 -9.05
N SER A 125 -17.44 31.61 -8.43
CA SER A 125 -16.57 32.47 -7.61
C SER A 125 -16.13 31.76 -6.32
N GLN A 126 -15.51 30.59 -6.44
CA GLN A 126 -14.74 29.99 -5.36
C GLN A 126 -13.50 30.85 -5.13
N SER A 127 -13.40 31.38 -3.92
CA SER A 127 -12.26 32.15 -3.43
C SER A 127 -10.95 31.48 -3.80
N ASP A 128 -9.95 32.28 -4.17
CA ASP A 128 -8.64 31.79 -4.63
C ASP A 128 -7.92 30.89 -3.62
N GLU A 129 -8.33 30.89 -2.34
CA GLU A 129 -7.86 29.94 -1.34
C GLU A 129 -8.39 28.52 -1.54
N ALA A 130 -9.62 28.33 -2.02
CA ALA A 130 -10.16 26.98 -2.29
C ALA A 130 -9.47 26.33 -3.49
N LYS A 131 -9.12 27.11 -4.52
CA LYS A 131 -8.36 26.61 -5.69
C LYS A 131 -6.93 26.17 -5.32
N LYS A 132 -6.33 26.75 -4.27
CA LYS A 132 -5.03 26.33 -3.73
C LYS A 132 -5.05 24.92 -3.14
N TYR A 133 -6.21 24.44 -2.66
CA TYR A 133 -6.35 23.11 -2.05
C TYR A 133 -7.09 22.09 -2.92
N TRP A 134 -7.92 22.55 -3.87
CA TRP A 134 -8.72 21.70 -4.77
C TRP A 134 -8.22 21.64 -6.22
N GLY A 135 -7.13 22.33 -6.57
CA GLY A 135 -6.45 22.21 -7.87
C GLY A 135 -5.91 20.81 -8.19
N HIS A 136 -5.89 19.90 -7.23
CA HIS A 136 -5.70 18.48 -7.49
C HIS A 136 -7.07 17.85 -7.77
N ARG A 137 -7.57 18.03 -9.01
CA ARG A 137 -8.43 16.99 -9.60
C ARG A 137 -7.75 15.65 -9.28
N PRO A 138 -8.47 14.62 -8.78
CA PRO A 138 -7.89 13.28 -8.80
C PRO A 138 -7.39 13.11 -10.24
N PRO A 139 -6.07 12.89 -10.43
CA PRO A 139 -5.50 12.88 -11.77
C PRO A 139 -6.42 11.99 -12.59
N ARG A 140 -7.00 12.55 -13.68
CA ARG A 140 -7.79 11.76 -14.63
C ARG A 140 -6.99 10.49 -14.79
N ARG A 141 -7.54 9.35 -14.35
CA ARG A 141 -6.81 8.08 -14.41
C ARG A 141 -6.29 8.06 -15.84
N PRO A 142 -4.96 8.13 -16.06
CA PRO A 142 -4.45 8.11 -17.41
C PRO A 142 -5.12 6.89 -18.03
N GLY A 143 -5.84 7.08 -19.14
CA GLY A 143 -6.51 5.98 -19.80
C GLY A 143 -5.53 4.81 -19.84
N SER A 144 -5.99 3.59 -19.57
CA SER A 144 -5.14 2.39 -19.43
C SER A 144 -4.03 2.32 -20.48
N ASP A 145 -4.32 2.88 -21.64
CA ASP A 145 -3.51 2.92 -22.83
C ASP A 145 -2.22 3.74 -22.66
N PHE A 146 -2.23 4.86 -21.92
CA PHE A 146 -1.06 5.73 -21.76
C PHE A 146 0.00 5.14 -20.83
N ALA A 147 -0.42 4.57 -19.69
CA ALA A 147 0.50 3.84 -18.82
C ALA A 147 1.01 2.58 -19.53
N SER A 148 0.15 1.90 -20.31
CA SER A 148 0.54 0.67 -21.00
C SER A 148 1.63 0.90 -22.05
N SER A 149 1.64 2.02 -22.76
CA SER A 149 2.60 2.25 -23.85
C SER A 149 4.00 2.55 -23.33
N GLN A 150 4.12 3.37 -22.27
CA GLN A 150 5.41 3.62 -21.60
C GLN A 150 5.91 2.41 -20.82
N LEU A 151 5.01 1.70 -20.13
CA LEU A 151 5.38 0.43 -19.50
C LEU A 151 5.83 -0.60 -20.54
N ARG A 152 5.20 -0.65 -21.73
CA ARG A 152 5.63 -1.56 -22.80
C ARG A 152 7.01 -1.21 -23.36
N SER A 153 7.38 0.07 -23.48
CA SER A 153 8.72 0.44 -23.95
C SER A 153 9.79 0.17 -22.88
N LEU A 154 9.50 0.45 -21.62
CA LEU A 154 10.38 0.15 -20.49
C LEU A 154 10.50 -1.37 -20.23
N LEU A 155 9.45 -2.13 -20.52
CA LEU A 155 9.42 -3.59 -20.39
C LEU A 155 9.81 -4.31 -21.68
N ALA A 156 10.12 -3.62 -22.78
CA ALA A 156 10.56 -4.30 -24.01
C ALA A 156 11.86 -5.11 -23.79
N PRO A 157 12.88 -4.59 -23.07
CA PRO A 157 14.05 -5.38 -22.71
C PRO A 157 13.73 -6.50 -21.70
N SER A 158 12.81 -6.25 -20.76
CA SER A 158 12.46 -7.26 -19.75
C SER A 158 11.67 -8.43 -20.36
N LYS A 159 10.91 -8.20 -21.44
CA LYS A 159 10.30 -9.29 -22.22
C LYS A 159 11.35 -10.19 -22.85
N ARG A 160 12.43 -9.64 -23.43
CA ARG A 160 13.54 -10.45 -23.96
C ARG A 160 14.26 -11.22 -22.84
N ALA A 161 14.49 -10.58 -21.70
CA ALA A 161 15.06 -11.26 -20.55
C ALA A 161 14.15 -12.42 -20.09
N LEU A 162 12.84 -12.17 -19.96
CA LEU A 162 11.85 -13.18 -19.59
C LEU A 162 11.75 -14.31 -20.62
N GLU A 163 11.83 -14.01 -21.91
CA GLU A 163 11.90 -15.00 -22.97
C GLU A 163 13.14 -15.89 -22.81
N LEU A 164 14.33 -15.31 -22.63
CA LEU A 164 15.55 -16.06 -22.34
C LEU A 164 15.42 -16.91 -21.06
N PHE A 165 14.87 -16.33 -19.99
CA PHE A 165 14.59 -17.07 -18.75
C PHE A 165 13.62 -18.22 -18.99
N SER A 166 12.56 -18.02 -19.77
CA SER A 166 11.59 -19.06 -20.09
C SER A 166 12.19 -20.18 -20.95
N THR A 167 13.08 -19.84 -21.89
CA THR A 167 13.81 -20.83 -22.68
C THR A 167 14.77 -21.62 -21.81
N ASP A 168 15.42 -20.99 -20.84
CA ASP A 168 16.31 -21.66 -19.88
C ASP A 168 15.53 -22.55 -18.90
N ILE A 169 14.36 -22.10 -18.44
CA ILE A 169 13.47 -22.89 -17.58
C ILE A 169 12.95 -24.12 -18.32
N SER A 170 12.46 -23.94 -19.55
CA SER A 170 11.95 -25.06 -20.36
C SER A 170 13.06 -26.03 -20.80
N ALA A 171 14.27 -25.54 -21.04
CA ALA A 171 15.45 -26.37 -21.28
C ALA A 171 15.93 -27.13 -20.03
N GLY A 172 15.40 -26.81 -18.84
CA GLY A 172 15.77 -27.45 -17.57
C GLY A 172 17.19 -27.13 -17.11
N THR A 173 17.87 -26.16 -17.71
CA THR A 173 19.23 -25.77 -17.35
C THR A 173 19.28 -25.18 -15.94
N TYR A 174 18.23 -24.46 -15.53
CA TYR A 174 18.11 -23.91 -14.19
C TYR A 174 17.99 -25.00 -13.12
N ILE A 175 17.24 -26.08 -13.40
CA ILE A 175 17.12 -27.21 -12.46
C ILE A 175 18.48 -27.87 -12.28
N GLN A 176 19.21 -28.13 -13.37
CA GLN A 176 20.56 -28.69 -13.30
C GLN A 176 21.56 -27.77 -12.58
N PHE A 177 21.42 -26.45 -12.74
CA PHE A 177 22.24 -25.47 -12.03
C PHE A 177 21.92 -25.45 -10.53
N MET A 178 20.63 -25.45 -10.17
CA MET A 178 20.18 -25.46 -8.77
C MET A 178 20.58 -26.76 -8.08
N ASP A 179 20.44 -27.92 -8.74
CA ASP A 179 20.90 -29.20 -8.21
C ASP A 179 22.41 -29.20 -7.97
N LYS A 180 23.20 -28.72 -8.95
CA LYS A 180 24.66 -28.57 -8.78
C LYS A 180 25.02 -27.57 -7.67
N MET A 181 24.30 -26.45 -7.57
CA MET A 181 24.47 -25.51 -6.46
C MET A 181 24.11 -26.15 -5.13
N TRP A 182 23.07 -26.98 -5.07
CA TRP A 182 22.62 -27.65 -3.86
C TRP A 182 23.62 -28.70 -3.39
N GLU A 183 24.12 -29.52 -4.31
CA GLU A 183 25.23 -30.44 -4.04
C GLU A 183 26.49 -29.70 -3.57
N LYS A 184 26.76 -28.53 -4.16
CA LYS A 184 27.89 -27.68 -3.77
C LYS A 184 27.64 -26.86 -2.51
N ALA A 185 26.39 -26.58 -2.12
CA ALA A 185 26.03 -25.88 -0.88
C ALA A 185 26.42 -26.69 0.36
N GLY A 186 26.50 -28.02 0.24
CA GLY A 186 27.09 -28.90 1.25
C GLY A 186 28.62 -28.80 1.37
N THR A 187 29.29 -28.14 0.42
CA THR A 187 30.74 -27.89 0.46
C THR A 187 31.03 -26.44 0.91
N ARG A 188 32.26 -26.13 1.35
CA ARG A 188 32.66 -24.76 1.74
C ARG A 188 32.88 -23.80 0.55
N GLU A 189 32.98 -24.34 -0.67
CA GLU A 189 33.26 -23.58 -1.90
C GLU A 189 32.28 -22.44 -2.24
N PRO A 190 30.94 -22.54 -2.07
CA PRO A 190 30.03 -21.49 -2.49
C PRO A 190 30.13 -20.25 -1.60
N TYR A 191 30.48 -20.41 -0.32
CA TYR A 191 30.73 -19.27 0.56
C TYR A 191 31.97 -18.49 0.10
N ASP A 192 33.03 -19.20 -0.30
CA ASP A 192 34.24 -18.56 -0.81
C ASP A 192 33.98 -17.85 -2.15
N LEU A 193 33.13 -18.41 -3.00
CA LEU A 193 32.78 -17.84 -4.29
C LEU A 193 31.89 -16.59 -4.13
N ALA A 194 30.88 -16.64 -3.25
CA ALA A 194 30.05 -15.51 -2.88
C ALA A 194 30.87 -14.40 -2.20
N ARG A 195 31.83 -14.77 -1.35
CA ARG A 195 32.74 -13.81 -0.73
C ARG A 195 33.63 -13.14 -1.77
N ARG A 196 34.21 -13.89 -2.71
CA ARG A 196 35.05 -13.34 -3.78
C ARG A 196 34.26 -12.45 -4.73
N SER A 197 33.03 -12.81 -5.08
CA SER A 197 32.17 -11.96 -5.92
C SER A 197 31.77 -10.68 -5.18
N TRP A 198 31.42 -10.78 -3.89
CA TRP A 198 31.15 -9.62 -3.03
C TRP A 198 32.37 -8.70 -2.88
N GLU A 199 33.56 -9.26 -2.65
CA GLU A 199 34.81 -8.49 -2.55
C GLU A 199 35.14 -7.78 -3.88
N LYS A 200 34.92 -8.42 -5.03
CA LYS A 200 35.06 -7.79 -6.35
C LYS A 200 34.07 -6.66 -6.56
N TRP A 201 32.80 -6.89 -6.22
CA TRP A 201 31.75 -5.89 -6.34
C TRP A 201 32.02 -4.68 -5.43
N MET A 202 32.40 -4.91 -4.18
CA MET A 202 32.81 -3.86 -3.24
C MET A 202 34.02 -3.05 -3.72
N LYS A 203 35.01 -3.71 -4.35
CA LYS A 203 36.16 -3.02 -4.95
C LYS A 203 35.74 -2.14 -6.13
N ALA A 204 34.91 -2.67 -7.04
CA ALA A 204 34.40 -1.89 -8.17
C ALA A 204 33.57 -0.68 -7.69
N TRP A 205 32.73 -0.87 -6.67
CA TRP A 205 31.93 0.21 -6.11
C TRP A 205 32.76 1.29 -5.43
N LYS A 206 33.82 0.92 -4.70
CA LYS A 206 34.76 1.90 -4.12
C LYS A 206 35.54 2.66 -5.20
N ASN A 207 36.09 1.95 -6.18
CA ASN A 207 36.83 2.58 -7.27
C ASN A 207 35.97 3.53 -8.12
N SER A 208 34.66 3.29 -8.22
CA SER A 208 33.72 4.18 -8.90
C SER A 208 33.54 5.53 -8.20
N LYS A 209 33.80 5.63 -6.88
CA LYS A 209 33.70 6.90 -6.14
C LYS A 209 34.95 7.76 -6.28
N ASP A 210 36.11 7.15 -6.47
CA ASP A 210 37.40 7.86 -6.51
C ASP A 210 37.78 8.33 -7.94
N GLY A 211 37.00 7.94 -8.95
CA GLY A 211 37.28 8.22 -10.37
C GLY A 211 36.68 9.50 -10.95
N ASP A 212 35.69 10.12 -10.31
CA ASP A 212 34.93 11.24 -10.90
C ASP A 212 35.55 12.63 -10.67
N ASP A 213 36.57 12.75 -9.81
CA ASP A 213 37.18 14.04 -9.46
C ASP A 213 38.44 14.38 -10.28
N LYS A 214 38.85 13.55 -11.24
CA LYS A 214 40.12 13.75 -11.99
C LYS A 214 40.00 14.16 -13.45
N GLU A 215 38.80 14.37 -13.97
CA GLU A 215 38.60 14.67 -15.41
C GLU A 215 38.07 16.09 -15.71
N LYS A 216 38.21 17.04 -14.77
CA LYS A 216 37.77 18.45 -14.97
C LYS A 216 38.88 19.47 -15.23
N ASP A 217 40.13 19.06 -15.36
CA ASP A 217 41.27 19.96 -15.63
C ASP A 217 41.97 19.71 -16.98
N LEU A 218 41.19 19.47 -18.05
CA LEU A 218 41.67 19.50 -19.44
C LEU A 218 40.74 20.32 -20.34
#